data_AF-A0A1H1JV00-F1
#
_entry.id   AF-A0A1H1JV00-F1
#
_cell.length_a   1.000
_cell.length_b   1.000
_cell.length_c   1.000
_cell.angle_alpha   90.00
_cell.angle_beta   90.00
_cell.angle_gamma   90.00
#
_symmetry.space_group_name_H-M   'P 1'
#
loop_
_entity.id
_entity.type
_entity.pdbx_description
1 polymer ?
#
loop_
_entity_poly.entity_id
_entity_poly.type
_entity_poly.pdbx_seq_one_letter_code
_entity_poly.pdbx_strand_id
1 'polypeptide(L)' 'MRFNSTLIVIDPTPRRADGEYMAHARISGSRADGTGYEIHSSGDLAGFDAREDAIAYAKNWAQDWLHARFG' A
#
# COMPACT_ATOMS: atom_id res chain seq x y z
N MET A 1 22.39 -12.51 16.07
CA MET A 1 20.95 -12.38 15.76
C MET A 1 20.76 -11.18 14.86
N ARG A 2 20.53 -11.38 13.56
CA ARG A 2 20.31 -10.27 12.60
C ARG A 2 18.82 -10.17 12.34
N PHE A 3 18.12 -9.33 13.10
CA PHE A 3 16.77 -8.90 12.75
C PHE A 3 16.90 -8.04 11.50
N ASN A 4 16.72 -8.64 10.32
CA ASN A 4 16.46 -7.88 9.11
C ASN A 4 15.07 -7.26 9.31
N SER A 5 15.00 -6.13 10.02
CA SER A 5 13.78 -5.34 10.13
C SER A 5 13.51 -4.71 8.77
N THR A 6 12.90 -5.49 7.88
CA THR A 6 12.25 -4.96 6.69
C THR A 6 11.02 -4.22 7.19
N LEU A 7 11.09 -2.88 7.20
CA LEU A 7 9.94 -2.04 7.49
C LEU A 7 9.04 -2.06 6.26
N ILE A 8 7.88 -2.69 6.39
CA ILE A 8 6.83 -2.64 5.36
C ILE A 8 6.20 -1.24 5.44
N VAL A 9 6.31 -0.48 4.36
CA VAL A 9 5.67 0.83 4.21
C VAL A 9 4.50 0.66 3.25
N ILE A 10 3.29 0.95 3.74
CA ILE A 10 2.10 1.03 2.91
C ILE A 10 1.87 2.51 2.62
N ASP A 11 1.86 2.86 1.33
CA ASP A 11 1.43 4.17 0.86
C ASP A 11 0.02 4.01 0.26
N PRO A 12 -1.04 4.39 1.00
CA PRO A 12 -2.41 4.34 0.52
C PRO A 12 -2.77 5.67 -0.17
N THR A 13 -1.84 6.34 -0.85
CA THR A 13 -2.11 7.64 -1.47
C THR A 13 -3.04 7.43 -2.67
N PRO A 14 -4.32 7.87 -2.58
CA PRO A 14 -5.24 7.68 -3.69
C PRO A 14 -4.83 8.59 -4.84
N ARG A 15 -4.82 8.04 -6.05
CA ARG A 15 -4.59 8.83 -7.26
C ARG A 15 -5.91 9.50 -7.65
N ARG A 16 -5.93 10.83 -7.71
CA ARG A 16 -7.09 11.54 -8.27
C ARG A 16 -7.03 11.50 -9.79
N ALA A 17 -8.06 10.93 -10.42
CA ALA A 17 -8.19 10.84 -11.86
C ALA A 17 -9.61 11.27 -12.24
N ASP A 18 -9.72 12.28 -13.12
CA ASP A 18 -10.97 12.73 -13.72
C ASP A 18 -12.15 13.04 -12.76
N GLY A 19 -11.84 13.52 -11.56
CA GLY A 19 -12.85 13.86 -10.55
C GLY A 19 -13.08 12.76 -9.50
N GLU A 20 -12.63 11.54 -9.75
CA GLU A 20 -12.72 10.40 -8.85
C GLU A 20 -11.39 10.12 -8.14
N TYR A 21 -11.45 9.51 -6.95
CA TYR A 21 -10.31 9.04 -6.17
C TYR A 21 -10.09 7.55 -6.42
N MET A 22 -9.08 7.22 -7.19
CA MET A 22 -8.67 5.85 -7.40
C MET A 22 -7.93 5.37 -6.15
N ALA A 23 -8.52 4.39 -5.46
CA ALA A 23 -7.87 3.63 -4.42
C ALA A 23 -6.61 2.98 -4.98
N HIS A 24 -5.51 3.26 -4.30
CA HIS A 24 -4.20 2.81 -4.68
C HIS A 24 -3.46 2.40 -3.41
N ALA A 25 -2.91 1.19 -3.40
CA ALA A 25 -2.10 0.69 -2.31
C ALA A 25 -0.74 0.29 -2.87
N ARG A 26 0.31 0.97 -2.42
CA ARG A 26 1.69 0.63 -2.75
C ARG A 26 2.38 0.09 -1.51
N ILE A 27 2.82 -1.15 -1.59
CA ILE A 27 3.57 -1.84 -0.54
C ILE A 27 5.04 -1.79 -0.93
N SER A 28 5.81 -1.05 -0.13
CA SER A 28 7.25 -0.88 -0.30
C SER A 28 7.97 -1.48 0.90
N GLY A 29 9.13 -2.06 0.66
CA GLY A 29 10.01 -2.58 1.71
C GLY A 29 11.16 -1.62 1.90
N SER A 30 11.30 -1.07 3.11
CA SER A 30 12.47 -0.31 3.49
C SER A 30 13.45 -1.24 4.19
N ARG A 31 14.64 -1.43 3.60
CA ARG A 31 15.73 -2.12 4.29
C ARG A 31 16.35 -1.19 5.34
N ALA A 32 16.91 -1.77 6.40
CA ALA A 32 17.66 -1.03 7.42
C ALA A 32 18.85 -0.21 6.85
N ASP A 33 19.27 -0.52 5.62
CA ASP A 33 20.29 0.20 4.85
C ASP A 33 19.74 1.48 4.17
N GLY A 34 18.45 1.79 4.34
CA GLY A 34 17.79 2.93 3.71
C GLY A 34 17.35 2.69 2.25
N THR A 35 17.73 1.55 1.65
CA THR A 35 17.26 1.17 0.32
C THR A 35 15.80 0.73 0.40
N GLY A 36 14.90 1.61 -0.03
CA GLY A 36 13.52 1.26 -0.32
C GLY A 36 13.45 0.48 -1.63
N TYR A 37 12.87 -0.71 -1.61
CA TYR A 37 12.49 -1.42 -2.82
C TYR A 37 10.98 -1.59 -2.86
N GLU A 38 10.40 -1.47 -4.04
CA GLU A 38 8.98 -1.74 -4.20
C GLU A 38 8.75 -3.24 -4.06
N ILE A 39 7.90 -3.64 -3.11
CA ILE A 39 7.56 -5.05 -2.91
C ILE A 39 6.42 -5.41 -3.86
N HIS A 40 5.36 -4.59 -3.84
CA HIS A 40 4.16 -4.83 -4.62
C HIS A 40 3.33 -3.55 -4.73
N SER A 41 3.00 -3.16 -5.95
CA SER A 41 2.00 -2.13 -6.20
C SER A 41 0.71 -2.80 -6.63
N SER A 42 -0.37 -2.56 -5.89
CA SER A 42 -1.71 -3.05 -6.25
C SER A 42 -2.21 -2.46 -7.57
N GLY A 43 -1.73 -1.26 -7.93
CA GLY A 43 -2.25 -0.50 -9.06
C GLY A 43 -3.52 0.26 -8.69
N ASP A 44 -4.42 0.41 -9.66
CA ASP A 44 -5.73 1.03 -9.47
C ASP A 44 -6.70 -0.05 -8.98
N LEU A 45 -7.02 -0.02 -7.69
CA LEU A 45 -7.91 -1.01 -7.07
C LEU A 45 -9.37 -0.75 -7.44
N ALA A 46 -9.83 0.49 -7.24
CA ALA A 46 -11.19 0.93 -7.53
C ALA A 46 -11.29 2.46 -7.50
N GLY A 47 -12.18 3.04 -8.28
CA GLY A 47 -12.55 4.45 -8.20
C GLY A 47 -13.59 4.69 -7.12
N PHE A 48 -13.36 5.69 -6.27
CA PHE A 48 -14.30 6.14 -5.25
C PHE A 48 -14.55 7.64 -5.41
N ASP A 49 -15.78 8.08 -5.13
CA ASP A 49 -16.13 9.50 -5.11
C ASP A 49 -15.49 10.20 -3.89
N ALA A 50 -15.38 9.49 -2.76
CA ALA A 50 -14.77 9.97 -1.54
C ALA A 50 -13.31 9.48 -1.38
N ARG A 51 -12.42 10.42 -1.05
CA ARG A 51 -11.01 10.13 -0.73
C ARG A 51 -10.86 9.18 0.47
N GLU A 52 -11.73 9.32 1.46
CA GLU A 52 -11.68 8.56 2.70
C GLU A 52 -11.97 7.08 2.46
N ASP A 53 -12.99 6.78 1.64
CA ASP A 53 -13.29 5.41 1.19
C ASP A 53 -12.15 4.80 0.40
N ALA A 54 -11.55 5.56 -0.53
CA ALA A 54 -10.39 5.10 -1.31
C ALA A 54 -9.22 4.69 -0.40
N ILE A 55 -8.94 5.48 0.65
CA ILE A 55 -7.86 5.21 1.61
C ILE A 55 -8.23 4.03 2.51
N ALA A 56 -9.46 3.95 2.99
CA ALA A 56 -9.93 2.86 3.85
C ALA A 56 -9.87 1.52 3.11
N TYR A 57 -10.25 1.52 1.83
CA TYR A 57 -10.16 0.35 0.95
C TYR A 57 -8.70 -0.05 0.70
N ALA A 58 -7.85 0.90 0.31
CA ALA A 58 -6.42 0.66 0.08
C ALA A 58 -5.72 0.10 1.34
N LYS A 59 -6.06 0.60 2.53
CA LYS A 59 -5.52 0.09 3.80
C LYS A 59 -5.99 -1.33 4.11
N ASN A 60 -7.28 -1.62 3.99
CA ASN A 60 -7.81 -2.97 4.21
C ASN A 60 -7.17 -3.97 3.26
N TRP A 61 -7.10 -3.62 1.97
CA TRP A 61 -6.45 -4.46 0.96
C TRP A 61 -4.98 -4.72 1.32
N ALA A 62 -4.23 -3.70 1.73
CA ALA A 62 -2.83 -3.87 2.11
C ALA A 62 -2.66 -4.74 3.37
N GLN A 63 -3.56 -4.62 4.35
CA GLN A 63 -3.56 -5.49 5.53
C GLN A 63 -3.86 -6.94 5.17
N ASP A 64 -4.86 -7.18 4.31
CA ASP A 64 -5.22 -8.52 3.84
C ASP A 64 -4.08 -9.15 3.04
N TRP A 65 -3.44 -8.38 2.16
CA TRP A 65 -2.27 -8.82 1.42
C TRP A 65 -1.10 -9.18 2.34
N LEU A 66 -0.84 -8.38 3.38
CA LEU A 66 0.19 -8.70 4.37
C LEU A 66 -0.16 -9.96 5.17
N HIS A 67 -1.43 -10.13 5.53
CA HIS A 67 -1.90 -11.33 6.20
C HIS A 67 -1.76 -12.56 5.30
N ALA A 68 -2.12 -12.46 4.01
CA ALA A 68 -2.00 -13.57 3.07
C ALA A 68 -0.53 -13.95 2.76
N ARG A 69 0.41 -12.99 2.89
CA ARG A 69 1.83 -13.21 2.59
C ARG A 69 2.68 -13.60 3.80
N PHE A 70 2.32 -13.15 4.99
CA PHE A 70 3.07 -13.37 6.23
C PHE A 70 2.30 -14.18 7.30
N GLY A 71 1.02 -14.47 7.09
CA GLY A 71 0.16 -15.28 7.95
C GLY A 71 0.20 -16.77 7.64
#